data_AF-A0A7J3ANI6-F1
#
_entry.id   AF-A0A7J3ANI6-F1
#
_cell.length_a   1.000
_cell.length_b   1.000
_cell.length_c   1.000
_cell.angle_alpha   90.00
_cell.angle_beta   90.00
_cell.angle_gamma   90.00
#
_symmetry.space_group_name_H-M   'P 1'
#
loop_
_entity.id
_entity.type
_entity.pdbx_description
1 polymer ?
#
loop_
_entity_poly.entity_id
_entity_poly.type
_entity_poly.pdbx_seq_one_letter_code
_entity_poly.pdbx_strand_id
1 'polypeptide(L)'
;MSSRRIKKARKVSHHAEVWEVAPIRIQSASGWSLCQRAPTGRSGVDEKPKELARITGWRSDIALSLLVDCVRRAGYDPESIAARVRPYLLPEIEAYRLALAFRLCRRTDSPRQAERI
;
A
#
# COMPACT_ATOMS: atom_id res chain seq x y z
N MET A 1 18.58 -46.45 24.91
CA MET A 1 18.24 -46.09 23.51
C MET A 1 17.28 -44.91 23.54
N SER A 2 17.71 -43.70 23.18
CA SER A 2 16.89 -42.48 23.29
C SER A 2 16.81 -41.77 21.93
N SER A 3 15.71 -42.00 21.20
CA SER A 3 15.44 -41.36 19.91
C SER A 3 14.98 -39.91 20.11
N ARG A 4 15.89 -38.96 19.93
CA ARG A 4 15.57 -37.52 19.82
C ARG A 4 14.78 -37.28 18.53
N ARG A 5 13.47 -37.04 18.66
CA ARG A 5 12.65 -36.49 17.57
C ARG A 5 13.08 -35.04 17.30
N ILE A 6 13.76 -34.84 16.16
CA ILE A 6 14.04 -33.51 15.62
C ILE A 6 12.69 -32.91 15.19
N LYS A 7 12.19 -31.92 15.94
CA LYS A 7 11.07 -31.08 15.52
C LYS A 7 11.52 -30.31 14.27
N LYS A 8 11.03 -30.71 13.09
CA LYS A 8 11.20 -29.91 11.86
C LYS A 8 10.58 -28.53 12.11
N ALA A 9 11.42 -27.49 12.08
CA ALA A 9 10.96 -26.11 12.13
C ALA A 9 10.00 -25.90 10.96
N ARG A 10 8.74 -25.59 11.28
CA ARG A 10 7.72 -25.24 10.29
C ARG A 10 8.22 -23.96 9.62
N LYS A 11 8.68 -24.07 8.37
CA LYS A 11 9.05 -22.92 7.54
C LYS A 11 7.78 -22.08 7.43
N VAL A 12 7.68 -20.99 8.20
CA VAL A 12 6.61 -20.01 8.05
C VAL A 12 6.90 -19.34 6.73
N SER A 13 6.28 -19.84 5.67
CA SER A 13 6.16 -19.11 4.42
C SER A 13 5.39 -17.85 4.77
N HIS A 14 6.10 -16.74 5.01
CA HIS A 14 5.51 -15.41 4.90
C HIS A 14 5.04 -15.32 3.45
N HIS A 15 3.79 -15.68 3.20
CA HIS A 15 3.13 -15.28 1.98
C HIS A 15 3.10 -13.76 2.08
N ALA A 16 4.04 -13.10 1.42
CA ALA A 16 4.15 -11.66 1.44
C ALA A 16 2.81 -11.13 0.93
N GLU A 17 2.05 -10.52 1.83
CA GLU A 17 0.89 -9.75 1.44
C GLU A 17 1.38 -8.72 0.43
N VAL A 18 0.82 -8.74 -0.78
CA VAL A 18 1.22 -7.81 -1.84
C VAL A 18 0.33 -6.59 -1.72
N TRP A 19 0.94 -5.45 -1.43
CA TRP A 19 0.25 -4.18 -1.30
C TRP A 19 0.41 -3.37 -2.56
N GLU A 20 -0.69 -2.79 -3.04
CA GLU A 20 -0.72 -2.08 -4.30
C GLU A 20 -1.14 -0.63 -4.09
N VAL A 21 -0.38 0.30 -4.66
CA VAL A 21 -0.78 1.71 -4.73
C VAL A 21 -0.93 2.13 -6.19
N ALA A 22 -2.12 2.62 -6.55
CA ALA A 22 -2.44 3.01 -7.92
C ALA A 22 -3.03 4.43 -7.97
N PRO A 23 -2.78 5.18 -9.06
CA PRO A 23 -3.48 6.43 -9.30
C PRO A 23 -4.96 6.15 -9.59
N ILE A 24 -5.82 7.01 -9.06
CA ILE A 24 -7.25 7.06 -9.38
C ILE A 24 -7.47 8.26 -10.27
N ARG A 25 -8.11 8.03 -11.42
CA ARG A 25 -8.56 9.10 -12.31
C ARG A 25 -10.08 9.07 -12.36
N ILE A 26 -10.71 10.06 -11.71
CA ILE A 26 -12.12 10.40 -11.95
C ILE A 26 -12.08 11.60 -12.91
N GLN A 27 -13.05 11.73 -13.82
CA GLN A 27 -13.06 12.70 -14.93
C GLN A 27 -12.65 14.15 -14.58
N SER A 28 -12.70 14.55 -13.31
CA SER A 28 -12.29 15.88 -12.81
C SER A 28 -11.36 15.86 -11.58
N ALA A 29 -10.92 14.71 -11.08
CA ALA A 29 -10.12 14.63 -9.84
C ALA A 29 -8.99 13.57 -9.92
N SER A 30 -7.77 14.00 -9.55
CA SER A 30 -6.64 13.12 -9.26
C SER A 30 -6.78 12.49 -7.87
N GLY A 31 -6.24 11.28 -7.70
CA GLY A 31 -6.25 10.58 -6.42
C GLY A 31 -5.38 9.34 -6.41
N TRP A 32 -5.37 8.65 -5.27
CA TRP A 32 -4.62 7.41 -5.06
C TRP A 32 -5.46 6.39 -4.28
N SER A 33 -5.34 5.11 -4.65
CA SER A 33 -5.90 3.97 -3.92
C SER A 33 -4.77 3.12 -3.35
N LEU A 34 -5.02 2.60 -2.15
CA LEU A 34 -4.23 1.53 -1.54
C LEU A 34 -5.11 0.27 -1.49
N CYS A 35 -4.62 -0.80 -2.12
CA CYS A 35 -5.26 -2.10 -2.15
C CYS A 35 -4.35 -3.16 -1.53
N GLN A 36 -4.95 -4.12 -0.85
CA GLN A 36 -4.27 -5.33 -0.39
C GLN A 36 -4.69 -6.48 -1.30
N ARG A 37 -3.73 -7.15 -1.93
CA ARG A 37 -3.98 -8.44 -2.58
C ARG A 37 -3.88 -9.54 -1.55
N ALA A 38 -4.81 -10.49 -1.62
CA ALA A 38 -4.73 -11.69 -0.82
C ALA A 38 -3.40 -12.41 -1.08
N PRO A 39 -2.76 -12.98 -0.05
CA PRO A 39 -1.55 -13.75 -0.23
C PRO A 39 -1.77 -14.84 -1.29
N THR A 40 -0.93 -14.85 -2.32
CA THR A 40 -0.90 -15.90 -3.34
C THR A 40 -0.63 -17.24 -2.65
N GLY A 41 -1.68 -18.04 -2.46
CA GLY A 41 -1.56 -19.30 -1.74
C GLY A 41 -2.84 -19.87 -1.13
N ARG A 42 -3.93 -19.12 -1.04
CA ARG A 42 -5.23 -19.68 -0.64
C ARG A 42 -6.25 -19.55 -1.76
N SER A 43 -6.65 -20.72 -2.27
CA SER A 43 -7.75 -20.97 -3.22
C SER A 43 -7.58 -20.38 -4.62
N GLY A 44 -7.81 -21.21 -5.65
CA GLY A 44 -7.79 -20.85 -7.07
C GLY A 44 -8.96 -19.96 -7.51
N VAL A 45 -9.32 -18.98 -6.69
CA VAL A 45 -10.24 -17.90 -7.03
C VAL A 45 -9.38 -16.65 -7.02
N ASP A 46 -9.27 -15.97 -8.16
CA ASP A 46 -8.69 -14.63 -8.25
C ASP A 46 -9.50 -13.69 -7.34
N GLU A 47 -9.13 -13.62 -6.05
CA GLU A 47 -9.73 -12.65 -5.14
C GLU A 47 -9.39 -11.26 -5.64
N LYS A 48 -10.44 -10.48 -5.95
CA LYS A 48 -10.26 -9.09 -6.35
C LYS A 48 -9.50 -8.35 -5.23
N PRO A 49 -8.52 -7.50 -5.57
CA PRO A 49 -7.81 -6.71 -4.58
C PRO A 49 -8.79 -5.98 -3.67
N LYS A 50 -8.58 -6.07 -2.36
CA LYS A 50 -9.42 -5.36 -1.39
C LYS A 50 -8.92 -3.92 -1.29
N GLU A 51 -9.73 -2.96 -1.74
CA GLU A 51 -9.43 -1.55 -1.53
C GLU A 51 -9.55 -1.22 -0.04
N LEU A 52 -8.45 -0.76 0.56
CA LEU A 52 -8.39 -0.41 1.97
C LEU A 52 -8.57 1.08 2.20
N ALA A 53 -8.03 1.89 1.28
CA ALA A 53 -8.13 3.33 1.38
C ALA A 53 -8.07 4.00 0.02
N ARG A 54 -8.74 5.16 -0.07
CA ARG A 54 -8.84 6.01 -1.25
C ARG A 54 -8.84 7.47 -0.81
N ILE A 55 -8.05 8.30 -1.48
CA ILE A 55 -7.99 9.75 -1.28
C ILE A 55 -7.95 10.46 -2.65
N THR A 56 -8.61 11.63 -2.73
CA THR A 56 -8.72 12.42 -3.97
C THR A 56 -8.56 13.91 -3.69
N GLY A 57 -8.28 14.69 -4.74
CA GLY A 57 -8.13 16.15 -4.68
C GLY A 57 -6.91 16.56 -3.83
N TRP A 58 -7.01 17.70 -3.15
CA TRP A 58 -5.91 18.26 -2.32
C TRP A 58 -5.36 17.29 -1.26
N ARG A 59 -6.20 16.36 -0.77
CA ARG A 59 -5.78 15.33 0.20
C ARG A 59 -4.77 14.34 -0.41
N SER A 60 -4.85 14.13 -1.73
CA SER A 60 -3.90 13.29 -2.46
C SER A 60 -2.53 13.93 -2.57
N ASP A 61 -2.47 15.26 -2.67
CA ASP A 61 -1.23 16.03 -2.75
C ASP A 61 -0.47 16.01 -1.41
N ILE A 62 -1.19 15.97 -0.28
CA ILE A 62 -0.57 15.82 1.05
C ILE A 62 0.06 14.44 1.22
N ALA A 63 -0.65 13.39 0.81
CA ALA A 63 -0.12 12.03 0.88
C ALA A 63 1.01 11.78 -0.14
N LEU A 64 1.18 12.66 -1.13
CA LEU A 64 2.14 12.48 -2.22
C LEU A 64 3.59 12.42 -1.71
N SER A 65 3.97 13.27 -0.76
CA SER A 65 5.32 13.27 -0.20
C SER A 65 5.66 11.92 0.45
N LEU A 66 4.73 11.36 1.22
CA LEU A 66 4.93 10.04 1.82
C LEU A 66 4.91 8.93 0.78
N LEU A 67 4.07 9.05 -0.26
CA LEU A 67 4.04 8.11 -1.38
C LEU A 67 5.38 8.08 -2.11
N VAL A 68 5.95 9.24 -2.42
CA VAL A 68 7.28 9.40 -3.03
C VAL A 68 8.33 8.68 -2.20
N ASP A 69 8.35 8.90 -0.88
CA ASP A 69 9.31 8.26 0.01
C ASP A 69 9.14 6.73 0.09
N CYS A 70 7.90 6.24 0.17
CA CYS A 70 7.59 4.81 0.20
C CYS A 70 8.01 4.11 -1.11
N VAL A 71 7.71 4.74 -2.24
CA VAL A 71 8.05 4.25 -3.59
C VAL A 71 9.56 4.23 -3.79
N ARG A 72 10.27 5.28 -3.36
CA ARG A 72 11.74 5.35 -3.38
C ARG A 72 12.37 4.24 -2.53
N ARG A 73 11.87 4.04 -1.30
CA ARG A 73 12.35 2.97 -0.39
C ARG A 73 12.07 1.56 -0.91
N ALA A 74 11.00 1.39 -1.67
CA ALA A 74 10.69 0.16 -2.38
C ALA A 74 11.56 -0.07 -3.65
N GLY A 75 12.47 0.86 -3.97
CA GLY A 75 13.40 0.74 -5.10
C GLY A 75 12.84 1.20 -6.44
N TYR A 76 11.72 1.92 -6.44
CA TYR A 76 11.13 2.48 -7.65
C TYR A 76 11.57 3.91 -7.88
N ASP A 77 11.56 4.32 -9.15
CA ASP A 77 11.80 5.70 -9.56
C ASP A 77 10.59 6.62 -9.26
N PRO A 78 10.72 7.63 -8.38
CA PRO A 78 9.65 8.55 -8.06
C PRO A 78 9.23 9.45 -9.23
N GLU A 79 10.12 9.75 -10.18
CA GLU A 79 9.78 10.57 -11.35
C GLU A 79 8.68 9.91 -12.20
N SER A 80 8.56 8.57 -12.10
CA SER A 80 7.52 7.82 -12.78
C SER A 80 6.13 7.92 -12.15
N ILE A 81 5.97 8.49 -10.94
CA ILE A 81 4.71 8.49 -10.19
C ILE A 81 3.55 9.12 -10.99
N ALA A 82 3.76 10.27 -11.63
CA ALA A 82 2.71 10.93 -12.40
C ALA A 82 2.32 10.18 -13.69
N ALA A 83 3.27 9.45 -14.28
CA ALA A 83 3.14 8.79 -15.58
C ALA A 83 2.77 7.30 -15.48
N ARG A 84 2.81 6.71 -14.27
CA ARG A 84 2.68 5.26 -14.13
C ARG A 84 1.23 4.79 -14.31
N VAL A 85 1.05 3.86 -15.24
CA VAL A 85 -0.23 3.17 -15.49
C VAL A 85 -0.41 1.95 -14.58
N ARG A 86 0.70 1.35 -14.13
CA ARG A 86 0.70 0.15 -13.28
C ARG A 86 0.86 0.51 -11.80
N PRO A 87 0.21 -0.23 -10.88
CA PRO A 87 0.38 0.00 -9.45
C PRO A 87 1.84 -0.21 -9.00
N TYR A 88 2.22 0.48 -7.93
CA TYR A 88 3.43 0.20 -7.16
C TYR A 88 3.16 -0.96 -6.20
N LEU A 89 4.04 -1.95 -6.20
CA LEU A 89 3.98 -3.05 -5.25
C LEU A 89 4.85 -2.71 -4.06
N LEU A 90 4.21 -2.42 -2.93
CA LEU A 90 4.91 -1.97 -1.74
C LEU A 90 5.10 -3.12 -0.74
N PRO A 91 6.24 -3.15 -0.02
CA PRO A 91 6.38 -3.98 1.17
C PRO A 91 5.34 -3.58 2.22
N GLU A 92 4.94 -4.53 3.06
CA GLU A 92 3.94 -4.35 4.12
C GLU A 92 4.21 -3.12 5.00
N ILE A 93 5.48 -2.87 5.35
CA ILE A 93 5.84 -1.74 6.22
C ILE A 93 5.61 -0.37 5.57
N GLU A 94 5.87 -0.25 4.27
CA GLU A 94 5.65 1.00 3.52
C GLU A 94 4.16 1.18 3.22
N ALA A 95 3.47 0.08 2.92
CA ALA A 95 2.03 0.09 2.76
C ALA A 95 1.28 0.48 4.04
N TYR A 96 1.75 0.02 5.21
CA TYR A 96 1.21 0.42 6.50
C TYR A 96 1.38 1.92 6.76
N ARG A 97 2.54 2.51 6.41
CA ARG A 97 2.76 3.96 6.52
C ARG A 97 1.78 4.74 5.65
N LEU A 98 1.56 4.31 4.41
CA LEU A 98 0.57 4.94 3.54
C LEU A 98 -0.85 4.74 4.06
N ALA A 99 -1.19 3.58 4.59
CA ALA A 99 -2.50 3.33 5.19
C ALA A 99 -2.80 4.30 6.34
N LEU A 100 -1.79 4.61 7.17
CA LEU A 100 -1.91 5.61 8.24
C LEU A 100 -2.13 7.01 7.67
N ALA A 101 -1.34 7.43 6.68
CA ALA A 101 -1.50 8.75 6.07
C ALA A 101 -2.86 8.92 5.40
N PHE A 102 -3.33 7.91 4.67
CA PHE A 102 -4.65 7.93 4.04
C PHE A 102 -5.75 8.04 5.10
N ARG A 103 -5.61 7.33 6.23
CA ARG A 103 -6.57 7.40 7.35
C ARG A 103 -6.57 8.78 8.00
N LEU A 104 -5.42 9.40 8.18
CA LEU A 104 -5.31 10.76 8.73
C LEU A 104 -5.92 11.78 7.76
N CYS A 105 -5.56 11.75 6.49
CA CYS A 105 -6.10 12.64 5.46
C CYS A 105 -7.64 12.56 5.36
N ARG A 106 -8.21 11.36 5.54
CA ARG A 106 -9.67 11.16 5.55
C ARG A 106 -10.37 11.79 6.76
N ARG A 107 -9.68 12.00 7.87
CA ARG A 107 -10.22 12.64 9.09
C ARG A 107 -10.03 14.15 9.09
N THR A 108 -9.31 14.68 8.11
CA THR A 108 -9.01 16.10 8.01
C THR A 108 -9.85 16.75 6.91
N ASP A 109 -10.68 17.71 7.30
CA ASP A 109 -11.59 18.43 6.40
C ASP A 109 -11.06 19.78 5.93
N SER A 110 -9.89 20.20 6.42
CA SER A 110 -9.28 21.48 6.08
C SER A 110 -7.81 21.34 5.64
N PRO A 111 -7.38 22.01 4.55
CA PRO A 111 -5.98 22.06 4.13
C PRO A 111 -5.03 22.54 5.23
N ARG A 112 -5.41 23.60 5.95
CA ARG A 112 -4.61 24.18 7.05
C ARG A 112 -4.40 23.21 8.21
N GLN A 113 -5.35 22.31 8.45
CA GLN A 113 -5.20 21.29 9.49
C GLN A 113 -4.30 20.15 9.04
N ALA A 114 -4.26 19.85 7.75
CA ALA A 114 -3.40 18.80 7.23
C ALA A 114 -1.93 19.23 7.14
N GLU A 115 -1.65 20.51 6.89
CA GLU A 115 -0.29 21.09 6.96
C GLU A 115 0.34 21.03 8.37
N ARG A 116 -0.47 20.79 9.41
CA ARG A 116 -0.03 20.67 10.81
C ARG A 116 0.30 19.24 11.24
N ILE A 117 0.04 18.24 10.39
CA ILE A 117 0.27 16.81 10.62
C ILE A 117 1.63 16.43 10.04
#